data_AF-A0AAV8C382-F1
#
_entry.id   AF-A0AAV8C382-F1
#
_cell.length_a   1.000
_cell.length_b   1.000
_cell.length_c   1.000
_cell.angle_alpha   90.00
_cell.angle_beta   90.00
_cell.angle_gamma   90.00
#
_symmetry.space_group_name_H-M   'P 1'
#
loop_
_entity.id
_entity.type
_entity.pdbx_description
1 polymer ?
#
loop_
_entity_poly.entity_id
_entity_poly.type
_entity_poly.pdbx_seq_one_letter_code
_entity_poly.pdbx_strand_id
1 'polypeptide(L)'
;MPSPSPSPWTPPFCTILSADTDNLAYRACSLCERALPDLGGPCSLCSRRNPSLPPTKLLYRLLLSIATSDQVLVVVAFDRAARALLGCPASDFLQFCSARDGAARTAGQLLEGEMCRLTLKASKKGNAEHLRVVSVEPLRTGFRPVIHSLREIYGDGESCVNFDQAF
;
A
#
# COMPACT_ATOMS: atom_id res chain seq x y z
N MET A 1 -23.38 -9.12 18.00
CA MET A 1 -22.11 -8.73 17.37
C MET A 1 -21.51 -9.96 16.71
N PRO A 2 -21.26 -9.97 15.39
CA PRO A 2 -20.53 -11.08 14.79
C PRO A 2 -19.08 -11.01 15.31
N SER A 3 -18.70 -12.01 16.10
CA SER A 3 -17.30 -12.25 16.45
C SER A 3 -16.48 -12.41 15.17
N PRO A 4 -15.28 -11.84 15.05
CA PRO A 4 -14.44 -12.04 13.87
C PRO A 4 -14.13 -13.52 13.74
N SER A 5 -14.76 -14.19 12.79
CA SER A 5 -14.44 -15.57 12.45
C SER A 5 -13.00 -15.61 11.89
N PRO A 6 -12.22 -16.66 12.17
CA PRO A 6 -10.84 -16.77 11.69
C PRO A 6 -10.75 -16.95 10.16
N SER A 7 -11.87 -17.24 9.51
CA SER A 7 -12.00 -17.32 8.06
C SER A 7 -12.04 -15.93 7.42
N PRO A 8 -11.35 -15.72 6.27
CA PRO A 8 -11.53 -14.52 5.48
C PRO A 8 -13.00 -14.32 5.12
N TRP A 9 -13.47 -13.08 5.14
CA TRP A 9 -14.83 -12.70 4.75
C TRP A 9 -14.79 -11.47 3.83
N THR A 10 -15.82 -11.30 3.01
CA THR A 10 -15.90 -10.24 2.00
C THR A 10 -17.19 -9.46 2.21
N PRO A 11 -17.15 -8.15 2.54
CA PRO A 11 -18.35 -7.32 2.53
C PRO A 11 -18.90 -7.24 1.10
N PRO A 12 -20.22 -7.02 0.91
CA PRO A 12 -20.80 -6.81 -0.41
C PRO A 12 -20.07 -5.73 -1.21
N PHE A 13 -19.77 -4.60 -0.55
CA PHE A 13 -18.94 -3.50 -1.01
C PHE A 13 -18.50 -2.69 0.20
N CYS A 14 -17.46 -1.87 0.02
CA CYS A 14 -17.07 -0.85 0.98
C CYS A 14 -16.54 0.39 0.25
N THR A 15 -16.55 1.52 0.95
CA THR A 15 -16.00 2.78 0.46
C THR A 15 -14.79 3.15 1.31
N ILE A 16 -13.69 3.54 0.67
CA ILE A 16 -12.53 4.08 1.38
C ILE A 16 -12.90 5.49 1.87
N LEU A 17 -12.82 5.72 3.18
CA LEU A 17 -13.11 7.01 3.81
C LEU A 17 -11.85 7.85 3.98
N SER A 18 -10.71 7.20 4.23
CA SER A 18 -9.41 7.85 4.36
C SER A 18 -8.28 6.82 4.23
N ALA A 19 -7.10 7.31 3.87
CA ALA A 19 -5.87 6.53 3.80
C ALA A 19 -4.75 7.25 4.55
N ASP A 20 -4.06 6.52 5.44
CA ASP A 20 -2.88 7.02 6.13
C ASP A 20 -1.66 6.91 5.20
N THR A 21 -1.21 8.07 4.73
CA THR A 21 -0.06 8.20 3.83
C THR A 21 1.22 8.65 4.54
N ASP A 22 1.22 8.79 5.86
CA ASP A 22 2.41 9.20 6.60
C ASP A 22 3.28 7.99 6.96
N ASN A 23 2.65 6.82 7.15
CA ASN A 23 3.33 5.58 7.54
C ASN A 23 3.01 4.40 6.60
N LEU A 24 3.04 4.67 5.30
CA LEU A 24 2.52 3.80 4.25
C LEU A 24 3.42 2.60 3.88
N ALA A 25 4.67 2.56 4.36
CA ALA A 25 5.61 1.50 4.06
C ALA A 25 6.49 1.12 5.26
N TYR A 26 7.00 -0.11 5.22
CA TYR A 26 7.96 -0.63 6.19
C TYR A 26 9.10 -1.36 5.47
N ARG A 27 10.23 -1.50 6.16
CA ARG A 27 11.39 -2.23 5.64
C ARG A 27 11.21 -3.72 5.88
N ALA A 28 11.55 -4.51 4.87
CA ALA A 28 11.57 -5.97 4.95
C ALA A 28 12.85 -6.55 4.37
N CYS A 29 13.23 -7.73 4.84
CA CYS A 29 14.31 -8.50 4.24
C CYS A 29 13.87 -8.97 2.84
N SER A 30 14.71 -8.74 1.82
CA SER A 30 14.43 -9.22 0.45
C SER A 30 14.32 -10.75 0.36
N LEU A 31 15.02 -11.49 1.22
CA LEU A 31 15.10 -12.96 1.16
C LEU A 31 13.97 -13.67 1.91
N CYS A 32 13.67 -13.24 3.14
CA CYS A 32 12.68 -13.91 4.00
C CYS A 32 11.42 -13.09 4.25
N GLU A 33 11.33 -11.89 3.66
CA GLU A 33 10.20 -10.95 3.77
C GLU A 33 9.83 -10.53 5.20
N ARG A 34 10.70 -10.83 6.16
CA ARG A 34 10.50 -10.43 7.56
C ARG A 34 10.66 -8.92 7.69
N ALA A 35 9.73 -8.30 8.42
CA ALA A 35 9.83 -6.90 8.81
C ALA A 35 11.14 -6.65 9.57
N LEU A 36 11.81 -5.56 9.22
CA LEU A 36 13.05 -5.10 9.83
C LEU A 36 12.78 -3.84 10.67
N PRO A 37 13.59 -3.57 11.70
CA PRO A 37 13.47 -2.33 12.46
C PRO A 37 13.77 -1.11 11.56
N ASP A 38 13.08 -0.01 11.86
CA ASP A 38 13.20 1.25 11.11
C ASP A 38 14.59 1.87 11.23
N LEU A 39 15.25 1.69 12.38
CA LEU A 39 16.58 2.22 12.73
C LEU A 39 17.76 1.59 11.96
N GLY A 40 17.53 1.00 10.78
CA GLY A 40 18.62 0.57 9.92
C GLY A 40 19.40 -0.63 10.46
N GLY A 41 18.78 -1.82 10.50
CA GLY A 41 19.48 -3.07 10.84
C GLY A 41 19.38 -4.11 9.73
N PRO A 42 20.39 -4.97 9.54
CA PRO A 42 20.31 -6.08 8.61
C PRO A 42 19.47 -7.22 9.23
N CYS A 43 18.98 -8.14 8.39
CA CYS A 43 18.14 -9.23 8.89
C CYS A 43 18.94 -10.21 9.76
N SER A 44 18.65 -10.28 11.06
CA SER A 44 19.39 -11.14 12.00
C SER A 44 19.45 -12.63 11.62
N LEU A 45 18.46 -13.13 10.85
CA LEU A 45 18.46 -14.50 10.35
C LEU A 45 19.28 -14.68 9.06
N CYS A 46 19.07 -13.81 8.08
CA CYS A 46 19.72 -13.93 6.78
C CYS A 46 21.18 -13.47 6.80
N SER A 47 21.51 -12.45 7.61
CA SER A 47 22.88 -11.95 7.78
C SER A 47 23.84 -12.97 8.36
N ARG A 48 23.33 -13.94 9.14
CA ARG A 48 24.13 -15.07 9.64
C ARG A 48 24.48 -16.08 8.54
N ARG A 49 23.67 -16.16 7.48
CA ARG A 49 23.86 -17.10 6.38
C ARG A 49 24.62 -16.50 5.21
N ASN A 50 24.50 -15.20 4.99
CA ASN A 50 25.25 -14.51 3.94
C ASN A 50 25.58 -13.06 4.37
N PRO A 51 26.82 -12.78 4.79
CA PRO A 51 27.22 -11.44 5.26
C PRO A 51 27.37 -10.42 4.12
N SER A 52 27.47 -10.83 2.86
CA SER A 52 27.69 -9.94 1.71
C SER A 52 26.41 -9.26 1.17
N LEU A 53 25.59 -8.71 2.08
CA LEU A 53 24.26 -8.10 1.88
C LEU A 53 23.07 -9.06 1.76
N PRO A 54 22.10 -9.01 2.70
CA PRO A 54 20.70 -9.17 2.35
C PRO A 54 20.14 -7.80 1.94
N PRO A 55 19.77 -7.58 0.66
CA PRO A 55 19.11 -6.33 0.26
C PRO A 55 17.87 -6.10 1.13
N THR A 56 17.63 -4.87 1.56
CA THR A 56 16.35 -4.51 2.18
C THR A 56 15.42 -4.01 1.10
N LYS A 57 14.15 -4.44 1.13
CA LYS A 57 13.11 -3.92 0.25
C LYS A 57 12.06 -3.16 1.07
N LEU A 58 11.42 -2.18 0.44
CA LEU A 58 10.26 -1.51 0.99
C LEU A 58 8.99 -2.24 0.56
N LEU A 59 8.08 -2.44 1.51
CA LEU A 59 6.77 -3.04 1.28
C LEU A 59 5.70 -2.13 1.85
N TYR A 60 4.51 -2.10 1.23
CA TYR A 60 3.42 -1.30 1.76
C TYR A 60 2.82 -1.88 3.04
N ARG A 61 2.42 -0.97 3.91
CA ARG A 61 1.52 -1.14 5.05
C ARG A 61 0.56 0.05 5.04
N LEU A 62 -0.41 0.04 4.14
CA LEU A 62 -1.37 1.12 3.98
C LEU A 62 -2.52 0.92 4.96
N LEU A 63 -2.71 1.85 5.90
CA LEU A 63 -3.89 1.87 6.78
C LEU A 63 -5.02 2.62 6.09
N LEU A 64 -6.20 2.01 6.09
CA LEU A 64 -7.41 2.54 5.47
C LEU A 64 -8.54 2.55 6.50
N SER A 65 -9.27 3.65 6.56
CA SER A 65 -10.61 3.66 7.15
C SER A 65 -11.61 3.33 6.04
N ILE A 66 -12.48 2.35 6.26
CA ILE A 66 -13.49 1.93 5.28
C ILE A 66 -14.88 1.99 5.90
N ALA A 67 -15.86 2.43 5.13
CA ALA A 67 -17.27 2.25 5.42
C ALA A 67 -17.77 0.97 4.75
N THR A 68 -18.41 0.11 5.52
CA THR A 68 -19.24 -0.99 5.03
C THR A 68 -20.71 -0.58 5.10
N SER A 69 -21.65 -1.49 4.84
CA SER A 69 -23.09 -1.21 4.89
C SER A 69 -23.59 -0.75 6.27
N ASP A 70 -22.92 -1.14 7.34
CA ASP A 70 -23.40 -0.99 8.71
C ASP A 70 -22.36 -0.46 9.71
N GLN A 71 -21.09 -0.37 9.34
CA GLN A 71 -20.02 0.06 10.25
C GLN A 71 -18.80 0.64 9.52
N VAL A 72 -18.00 1.39 10.28
CA VAL A 72 -16.68 1.88 9.86
C VAL A 72 -15.60 1.02 10.50
N LEU A 73 -14.64 0.57 9.69
CA LEU A 73 -13.56 -0.31 10.11
C LEU A 73 -12.20 0.28 9.73
N VAL A 74 -11.20 0.09 10.59
CA VAL A 74 -9.81 0.36 10.23
C VAL A 74 -9.16 -0.95 9.79
N VAL A 75 -8.64 -0.94 8.56
CA VAL A 75 -8.02 -2.11 7.92
C VAL A 75 -6.61 -1.78 7.45
N VAL A 76 -5.77 -2.81 7.32
CA VAL A 76 -4.42 -2.68 6.78
C VAL A 76 -4.27 -3.46 5.48
N ALA A 77 -3.89 -2.77 4.41
CA ALA A 77 -3.53 -3.35 3.13
C ALA A 77 -2.01 -3.50 3.02
N PHE A 78 -1.56 -4.76 3.00
CA PHE A 78 -0.16 -5.09 2.78
C PHE A 78 0.16 -5.18 1.29
N ASP A 79 1.40 -4.84 0.95
CA ASP A 79 2.04 -4.89 -0.36
C ASP A 79 1.13 -5.22 -1.57
N ARG A 80 0.78 -6.49 -1.82
CA ARG A 80 -0.06 -6.87 -2.97
C ARG A 80 -1.39 -6.12 -3.04
N ALA A 81 -2.10 -5.97 -1.92
CA ALA A 81 -3.37 -5.25 -1.87
C ALA A 81 -3.16 -3.74 -2.06
N ALA A 82 -2.16 -3.16 -1.39
CA ALA A 82 -1.85 -1.74 -1.56
C ALA A 82 -1.40 -1.40 -2.99
N ARG A 83 -0.62 -2.26 -3.65
CA ARG A 83 -0.20 -2.09 -5.06
C ARG A 83 -1.37 -2.06 -6.03
N ALA A 84 -2.44 -2.79 -5.76
CA ALA A 84 -3.64 -2.76 -6.61
C ALA A 84 -4.33 -1.38 -6.56
N LEU A 85 -4.18 -0.65 -5.45
CA LEU A 85 -4.69 0.72 -5.31
C LEU A 85 -3.69 1.77 -5.82
N LEU A 86 -2.41 1.63 -5.45
CA LEU A 86 -1.39 2.64 -5.70
C LEU A 86 -0.76 2.53 -7.09
N GLY A 87 -0.63 1.32 -7.65
CA GLY A 87 -0.20 1.08 -9.03
C GLY A 87 1.30 0.88 -9.24
N CYS A 88 2.13 1.00 -8.20
CA CYS A 88 3.57 0.79 -8.31
C CYS A 88 4.15 0.19 -7.01
N PRO A 89 5.37 -0.34 -7.02
CA PRO A 89 6.08 -0.79 -5.82
C PRO A 89 6.23 0.32 -4.77
N ALA A 90 6.33 -0.06 -3.48
CA ALA A 90 6.48 0.91 -2.39
C ALA A 90 7.73 1.78 -2.53
N SER A 91 8.87 1.21 -2.97
CA SER A 91 10.08 1.98 -3.24
C SER A 91 9.83 3.16 -4.19
N ASP A 92 9.16 2.87 -5.30
CA ASP A 92 8.97 3.81 -6.40
C ASP A 92 7.97 4.90 -6.00
N PHE A 93 6.93 4.51 -5.25
CA PHE A 93 5.94 5.45 -4.73
C PHE A 93 6.52 6.39 -3.67
N LEU A 94 7.29 5.87 -2.71
CA LEU A 94 7.96 6.71 -1.71
C LEU A 94 8.98 7.64 -2.38
N GLN A 95 9.74 7.14 -3.36
CA GLN A 95 10.66 7.96 -4.12
C GLN A 95 9.92 9.09 -4.85
N PHE A 96 8.80 8.77 -5.52
CA PHE A 96 7.96 9.77 -6.19
C PHE A 96 7.47 10.85 -5.22
N CYS A 97 6.96 10.44 -4.05
CA CYS A 97 6.45 11.34 -3.02
C CYS A 97 7.56 12.19 -2.38
N SER A 98 8.75 11.63 -2.20
CA SER A 98 9.89 12.37 -1.63
C SER A 98 10.39 13.49 -2.53
N ALA A 99 10.15 13.39 -3.83
CA ALA A 99 10.54 14.40 -4.81
C ALA A 99 9.48 15.50 -5.01
N ARG A 100 8.28 15.36 -4.44
CA ARG A 100 7.11 16.21 -4.72
C ARG A 100 6.32 16.50 -3.46
N ASP A 101 6.38 17.75 -3.01
CA ASP A 101 5.65 18.20 -1.84
C ASP A 101 4.13 17.99 -2.00
N GLY A 102 3.53 17.33 -1.01
CA GLY A 102 2.10 17.05 -0.98
C GLY A 102 1.64 15.83 -1.78
N ALA A 103 2.49 15.19 -2.59
CA ALA A 103 2.08 14.04 -3.41
C ALA A 103 1.54 12.87 -2.57
N ALA A 104 2.16 12.60 -1.42
CA ALA A 104 1.65 11.58 -0.49
C ALA A 104 0.24 11.92 0.02
N ARG A 105 0.00 13.18 0.40
CA ARG A 105 -1.32 13.64 0.87
C ARG A 105 -2.38 13.54 -0.24
N THR A 106 -2.03 13.98 -1.45
CA THR A 106 -2.92 13.88 -2.61
C THR A 106 -3.23 12.43 -2.97
N ALA A 107 -2.29 11.51 -2.75
CA ALA A 107 -2.54 10.09 -2.93
C ALA A 107 -3.64 9.57 -1.99
N GLY A 108 -3.63 10.02 -0.73
CA GLY A 108 -4.68 9.69 0.23
C GLY A 108 -6.03 10.21 -0.23
N GLN A 109 -6.09 11.47 -0.65
CA GLN A 109 -7.30 12.12 -1.18
C GLN A 109 -7.86 11.42 -2.43
N LEU A 110 -6.99 10.93 -3.32
CA LEU A 110 -7.40 10.20 -4.52
C LEU A 110 -8.01 8.82 -4.21
N LEU A 111 -7.72 8.26 -3.03
CA LEU A 111 -8.34 7.01 -2.57
C LEU A 111 -9.68 7.27 -1.87
N GLU A 112 -9.91 8.46 -1.33
CA GLU A 112 -11.16 8.80 -0.65
C GLU A 112 -12.35 8.71 -1.62
N GLY A 113 -13.41 8.03 -1.17
CA GLY A 113 -14.61 7.79 -1.96
C GLY A 113 -14.53 6.61 -2.92
N GLU A 114 -13.36 5.97 -3.09
CA GLU A 114 -13.26 4.79 -3.96
C GLU A 114 -14.04 3.61 -3.37
N MET A 115 -14.95 3.07 -4.17
CA MET A 115 -15.71 1.88 -3.83
C MET A 115 -14.92 0.64 -4.22
N CYS A 116 -14.75 -0.28 -3.29
CA CYS A 116 -13.96 -1.48 -3.45
C CYS A 116 -14.73 -2.71 -2.96
N ARG A 117 -14.39 -3.86 -3.53
CA ARG A 117 -14.63 -5.17 -2.91
C ARG A 117 -13.35 -5.60 -2.19
N LEU A 118 -13.43 -5.77 -0.88
CA LEU A 118 -12.31 -6.20 -0.04
C LEU A 118 -12.53 -7.58 0.51
N THR A 119 -11.51 -8.43 0.50
CA THR A 119 -11.52 -9.64 1.34
C THR A 119 -10.75 -9.35 2.61
N LEU A 120 -11.40 -9.42 3.76
CA LEU A 120 -10.86 -9.09 5.07
C LEU A 120 -10.55 -10.35 5.87
N LYS A 121 -9.49 -10.30 6.68
CA LYS A 121 -9.10 -11.39 7.56
C LYS A 121 -8.67 -10.87 8.93
N ALA A 122 -9.14 -11.51 9.99
CA ALA A 122 -8.66 -11.25 11.33
C ALA A 122 -7.13 -11.47 11.42
N SER A 123 -6.45 -10.64 12.20
CA SER A 123 -5.01 -10.81 12.38
C SER A 123 -4.72 -12.04 13.25
N LYS A 124 -3.67 -12.79 12.87
CA LYS A 124 -3.31 -14.08 13.50
C LYS A 124 -2.76 -13.99 14.93
N LYS A 125 -2.46 -12.78 15.42
CA LYS A 125 -1.86 -12.56 16.75
C LYS A 125 -2.73 -11.60 17.54
N GLY A 126 -2.98 -11.91 18.82
CA GLY A 126 -3.78 -11.09 19.75
C GLY A 126 -3.26 -9.67 20.03
N ASN A 127 -2.14 -9.25 19.41
CA ASN A 127 -1.57 -7.90 19.51
C ASN A 127 -1.69 -7.07 18.22
N ALA A 128 -2.49 -7.52 17.24
CA ALA A 128 -2.66 -6.78 16.00
C ALA A 128 -4.04 -6.13 15.97
N GLU A 129 -4.04 -4.80 16.10
CA GLU A 129 -5.24 -3.97 16.27
C GLU A 129 -6.14 -3.89 15.03
N HIS A 130 -5.61 -4.19 13.83
CA HIS A 130 -6.34 -3.97 12.57
C HIS A 130 -6.62 -5.26 11.78
N LEU A 131 -7.79 -5.28 11.12
CA LEU A 131 -8.16 -6.30 10.14
C LEU A 131 -7.25 -6.20 8.91
N ARG A 132 -6.87 -7.35 8.33
CA ARG A 132 -5.99 -7.39 7.16
C ARG A 132 -6.79 -7.49 5.88
N VAL A 133 -6.46 -6.68 4.90
CA VAL A 133 -6.94 -6.82 3.52
C VAL A 133 -6.13 -7.92 2.83
N VAL A 134 -6.81 -8.98 2.40
CA VAL A 134 -6.26 -10.10 1.64
C VAL A 134 -6.29 -9.81 0.14
N SER A 135 -7.37 -9.17 -0.33
CA SER A 135 -7.54 -8.73 -1.70
C SER A 135 -8.35 -7.44 -1.75
N VAL A 136 -8.11 -6.63 -2.77
CA VAL A 136 -8.87 -5.42 -3.08
C VAL A 136 -9.14 -5.37 -4.57
N GLU A 137 -10.37 -5.04 -4.93
CA GLU A 137 -10.83 -4.86 -6.29
C GLU A 137 -11.66 -3.57 -6.35
N PRO A 138 -11.14 -2.50 -6.96
CA PRO A 138 -11.92 -1.29 -7.20
C PRO A 138 -13.12 -1.58 -8.09
N LEU A 139 -14.29 -1.07 -7.73
CA LEU A 139 -15.55 -1.33 -8.44
C LEU A 139 -15.84 -0.28 -9.53
N ARG A 140 -15.11 0.83 -9.53
CA ARG A 140 -15.25 1.89 -10.53
C ARG A 140 -14.75 1.40 -11.89
N THR A 141 -15.62 1.43 -12.90
CA THR A 141 -15.24 1.13 -14.29
C THR A 141 -14.15 2.10 -14.75
N GLY A 142 -13.05 1.54 -15.29
CA GLY A 142 -11.91 2.36 -15.73
C GLY A 142 -11.06 2.90 -14.58
N PHE A 143 -11.14 2.31 -13.39
CA PHE A 143 -10.25 2.64 -12.28
C PHE A 143 -8.79 2.73 -12.75
N ARG A 144 -8.16 3.85 -12.43
CA ARG A 144 -6.72 4.06 -12.63
C ARG A 144 -6.05 4.05 -11.26
N PRO A 145 -4.97 3.28 -11.08
CA PRO A 145 -4.20 3.33 -9.86
C PRO A 145 -3.68 4.75 -9.57
N VAL A 146 -3.56 5.08 -8.29
CA VAL A 146 -3.25 6.43 -7.80
C VAL A 146 -2.02 7.05 -8.46
N ILE A 147 -0.97 6.26 -8.71
CA ILE A 147 0.27 6.76 -9.32
C ILE A 147 0.04 7.43 -10.68
N HIS A 148 -0.95 6.98 -11.46
CA HIS A 148 -1.25 7.61 -12.75
C HIS A 148 -1.73 9.04 -12.58
N SER A 149 -2.72 9.26 -11.70
CA SER A 149 -3.22 10.61 -11.42
C SER A 149 -2.17 11.50 -10.77
N LEU A 150 -1.32 10.95 -9.90
CA LEU A 150 -0.21 11.71 -9.33
C LEU A 150 0.78 12.17 -10.40
N ARG A 151 1.11 11.33 -11.39
CA ARG A 151 1.98 11.71 -12.52
C ARG A 151 1.34 12.77 -13.42
N GLU A 152 0.03 12.72 -13.62
CA GLU A 152 -0.70 13.77 -14.33
C GLU A 152 -0.67 15.11 -13.58
N ILE A 153 -0.81 15.10 -12.25
CA ILE A 153 -0.85 16.31 -11.42
C ILE A 153 0.53 16.93 -11.22
N TYR A 154 1.55 16.11 -10.95
CA TYR A 154 2.89 16.56 -10.54
C TYR A 154 3.97 16.34 -11.61
N GLY A 155 3.60 15.84 -12.78
CA GLY A 155 4.51 15.43 -13.84
C GLY A 155 5.29 14.16 -13.50
N ASP A 156 5.66 13.40 -14.53
CA ASP A 156 6.77 12.45 -14.41
C ASP A 156 8.07 13.25 -14.29
N GLY A 157 8.97 12.85 -13.40
CA GLY A 157 10.22 13.57 -13.16
C GLY A 157 11.24 13.38 -14.28
N GLU A 158 10.78 13.11 -15.49
CA GLU A 158 11.58 13.04 -16.68
C GLU A 158 11.48 14.41 -17.35
N SER A 159 12.55 15.18 -17.23
CA SER A 159 12.88 16.22 -18.19
C SER A 159 12.46 15.76 -19.59
N CYS A 160 11.74 16.60 -20.32
CA CYS A 160 11.43 16.42 -21.73
C CYS A 160 12.65 15.85 -22.47
N VAL A 161 12.65 14.55 -22.75
CA VAL A 161 13.47 14.03 -23.84
C VAL A 161 12.57 14.21 -25.05
N ASN A 162 12.86 15.28 -25.81
CA ASN A 162 12.18 15.59 -27.06
C ASN A 162 12.03 14.31 -27.88
N PHE A 163 10.79 13.92 -28.16
CA PHE A 163 10.48 13.08 -29.32
C PHE A 163 10.51 13.98 -30.56
N ASP A 164 11.70 14.49 -30.86
CA ASP A 164 12.04 15.01 -32.18
C ASP A 164 13.35 14.34 -32.58
N GLN A 165 13.34 13.74 -33.77
CA GLN A 165 14.34 12.87 -34.43
C GLN A 165 14.08 11.37 -34.18
N ALA A 166 13.86 10.51 -35.18
CA ALA A 166 14.06 10.63 -36.62
C ALA A 166 13.22 9.59 -37.37
N PHE A 167 12.80 9.99 -38.58
CA PHE A 167 12.36 9.22 -39.77
C PHE A 167 11.78 7.81 -39.60
#